data_AF-A0A0D0VQ35-F1
#
_entry.id   AF-A0A0D0VQ35-F1
#
_cell.length_a   1.000
_cell.length_b   1.000
_cell.length_c   1.000
_cell.angle_alpha   90.00
_cell.angle_beta   90.00
_cell.angle_gamma   90.00
#
_symmetry.space_group_name_H-M   'P 1'
#
loop_
_entity.id
_entity.type
_entity.pdbx_description
1 polymer ?
#
loop_
_entity_poly.entity_id
_entity_poly.type
_entity_poly.pdbx_seq_one_letter_code
_entity_poly.pdbx_strand_id
1 'polypeptide(L)'
;MLKRNTPAWAVPQSPSVKHELKDEPGEEPDAKRVKTGNVKPILTATHGMFKENRTAAYALLNQLKKSMTIGWEDAFFWIQDTSPGSDPTEALEIFKTLERVEFNKINRVFTYIPELTLITTNEIRNHIRIHSTPTSGIPIKTLREAMPNGIEPLKDLEARGDILIMRGLTGAWKDIPLPRLGRKNVNGQEVMEGGSGRWKTVFWDHLREAGRAGKRVDDEFIYSWADVPIAETDDVTKLLADQGFSASSAIPIAPKAIVTAASKKKKKRTRALKITNTHMKEQGIDFSKDYVKPV
;
A
#
# COMPACT_ATOMS: atom_id res chain seq x y z
N MET A 1 -29.84 20.27 47.75
CA MET A 1 -30.23 18.99 47.13
C MET A 1 -30.94 19.28 45.82
N LEU A 2 -30.23 19.22 44.69
CA LEU A 2 -30.81 19.45 43.34
C LEU A 2 -30.94 18.10 42.63
N LYS A 3 -32.17 17.76 42.24
CA LYS A 3 -32.51 16.54 41.49
C LYS A 3 -31.99 16.67 40.05
N ARG A 4 -31.12 15.75 39.61
CA ARG A 4 -30.63 15.66 38.22
C ARG A 4 -31.71 14.96 37.39
N ASN A 5 -32.24 15.67 36.39
CA ASN A 5 -33.10 15.10 35.36
C ASN A 5 -32.21 14.34 34.34
N THR A 6 -32.48 13.06 34.13
CA THR A 6 -31.84 12.24 33.09
C THR A 6 -32.63 12.32 31.78
N PRO A 7 -31.98 12.50 30.61
CA PRO A 7 -32.64 12.59 29.31
C PRO A 7 -33.15 11.22 28.79
N ALA A 8 -34.24 11.27 28.02
CA ALA A 8 -35.15 10.17 27.65
C ALA A 8 -34.62 9.12 26.64
N TRP A 9 -33.31 8.94 26.49
CA TRP A 9 -32.75 7.93 25.56
C TRP A 9 -32.21 6.67 26.26
N ALA A 10 -32.14 6.68 27.60
CA ALA A 10 -31.66 5.56 28.39
C ALA A 10 -32.82 4.73 28.97
N VAL A 11 -33.49 3.95 28.11
CA VAL A 11 -34.31 2.79 28.55
C VAL A 11 -33.98 1.62 27.61
N PRO A 12 -33.40 0.51 28.10
CA PRO A 12 -33.21 -0.69 27.30
C PRO A 12 -34.55 -1.45 27.17
N GLN A 13 -35.06 -1.59 25.93
CA GLN A 13 -36.20 -2.46 25.63
C GLN A 13 -35.74 -3.91 25.48
N SER A 14 -36.23 -4.80 26.33
CA SER A 14 -36.19 -6.26 26.15
C SER A 14 -37.41 -6.72 25.35
N PRO A 15 -37.29 -7.55 24.30
CA PRO A 15 -38.45 -8.09 23.63
C PRO A 15 -39.01 -9.29 24.40
N SER A 16 -40.24 -9.16 24.91
CA SER A 16 -41.04 -10.24 25.47
C SER A 16 -42.02 -10.71 24.39
N VAL A 17 -41.81 -11.92 23.86
CA VAL A 17 -42.70 -12.54 22.88
C VAL A 17 -43.73 -13.38 23.63
N LYS A 18 -45.00 -12.97 23.56
CA LYS A 18 -46.16 -13.76 23.99
C LYS A 18 -46.60 -14.64 22.83
N HIS A 19 -46.66 -15.95 23.06
CA HIS A 19 -47.27 -16.91 22.14
C HIS A 19 -48.76 -17.04 22.51
N GLU A 20 -49.65 -16.60 21.62
CA GLU A 20 -51.07 -16.96 21.66
C GLU A 20 -51.33 -18.11 20.67
N LEU A 21 -51.87 -19.21 21.20
CA LEU A 21 -52.36 -20.37 20.46
C LEU A 21 -53.77 -20.09 19.93
N LYS A 22 -54.04 -20.49 18.68
CA LYS A 22 -55.38 -20.53 18.11
C LYS A 22 -55.60 -21.88 17.41
N ASP A 23 -56.45 -22.69 18.03
CA ASP A 23 -57.13 -23.92 17.58
C ASP A 23 -58.13 -23.55 16.45
N GLU A 24 -58.34 -24.22 15.31
CA GLU A 24 -58.76 -25.60 14.90
C GLU A 24 -59.20 -25.49 13.40
N PRO A 25 -59.67 -26.51 12.62
CA PRO A 25 -59.76 -27.97 12.81
C PRO A 25 -59.15 -28.78 11.64
N GLY A 26 -59.22 -30.11 11.73
CA GLY A 26 -58.38 -31.06 10.98
C GLY A 26 -58.81 -31.53 9.58
N GLU A 27 -57.90 -32.30 9.00
CA GLU A 27 -58.12 -33.19 7.85
C GLU A 27 -57.14 -34.39 7.99
N GLU A 28 -57.66 -35.60 7.76
CA GLU A 28 -57.00 -36.89 7.99
C GLU A 28 -55.87 -37.24 6.99
N PRO A 29 -55.01 -38.24 7.29
CA PRO A 29 -53.67 -38.36 6.73
C PRO A 29 -53.59 -39.26 5.50
N ASP A 30 -53.00 -38.75 4.41
CA ASP A 30 -52.74 -39.54 3.21
C ASP A 30 -51.30 -40.09 3.14
N ALA A 31 -51.21 -41.32 2.64
CA ALA A 31 -50.14 -42.26 2.94
C ALA A 31 -48.80 -42.04 2.20
N LYS A 32 -47.72 -42.26 2.96
CA LYS A 32 -46.38 -42.78 2.58
C LYS A 32 -45.96 -42.68 1.11
N ARG A 33 -45.02 -41.76 0.83
CA ARG A 33 -43.99 -41.96 -0.23
C ARG A 33 -42.60 -41.98 0.42
N VAL A 34 -42.08 -43.18 0.66
CA VAL A 34 -40.69 -43.40 1.06
C VAL A 34 -39.80 -42.95 -0.09
N LYS A 35 -39.20 -41.76 0.04
CA LYS A 35 -38.15 -41.29 -0.85
C LYS A 35 -36.85 -41.85 -0.30
N THR A 36 -36.34 -42.91 -0.93
CA THR A 36 -34.95 -43.37 -0.79
C THR A 36 -34.02 -42.28 -1.30
N GLY A 37 -33.85 -41.24 -0.50
CA GLY A 37 -32.84 -40.23 -0.69
C GLY A 37 -31.53 -40.81 -0.21
N ASN A 38 -30.63 -41.09 -1.15
CA ASN A 38 -29.23 -41.35 -0.85
C ASN A 38 -28.67 -40.09 -0.16
N VAL A 39 -28.69 -40.07 1.18
CA VAL A 39 -28.13 -38.97 1.97
C VAL A 39 -26.62 -39.05 1.76
N LYS A 40 -26.11 -38.27 0.80
CA LYS A 40 -24.67 -38.02 0.73
C LYS A 40 -24.31 -37.33 2.04
N PRO A 41 -23.39 -37.88 2.86
CA PRO A 41 -22.96 -37.19 4.06
C PRO A 41 -22.35 -35.86 3.62
N ILE A 42 -22.83 -34.77 4.20
CA ILE A 42 -22.15 -33.47 4.11
C ILE A 42 -20.89 -33.63 4.96
N LEU A 43 -19.80 -34.05 4.32
CA LEU A 43 -18.49 -34.10 4.94
C LEU A 43 -17.96 -32.68 5.01
N THR A 44 -17.75 -32.20 6.23
CA THR A 44 -17.06 -30.94 6.51
C THR A 44 -15.72 -30.92 5.77
N ALA A 45 -15.44 -29.84 5.06
CA ALA A 45 -14.34 -29.64 4.09
C ALA A 45 -12.90 -29.72 4.67
N THR A 46 -12.73 -30.32 5.85
CA THR A 46 -11.46 -30.41 6.58
C THR A 46 -10.92 -31.84 6.72
N HIS A 47 -11.67 -32.88 6.30
CA HIS A 47 -11.16 -34.26 6.29
C HIS A 47 -10.93 -34.73 4.85
N GLY A 48 -9.67 -35.01 4.51
CA GLY A 48 -9.11 -35.16 3.17
C GLY A 48 -9.53 -36.39 2.37
N MET A 49 -10.79 -36.78 2.40
CA MET A 49 -11.31 -37.90 1.61
C MET A 49 -11.57 -37.48 0.15
N PHE A 50 -10.50 -37.08 -0.54
CA PHE A 50 -10.57 -36.74 -1.95
C PHE A 50 -10.61 -38.03 -2.78
N LYS A 51 -11.47 -38.04 -3.79
CA LYS A 51 -11.52 -39.11 -4.79
C LYS A 51 -10.62 -38.82 -6.00
N GLU A 52 -10.10 -37.60 -6.08
CA GLU A 52 -9.31 -37.12 -7.20
C GLU A 52 -7.81 -37.18 -6.89
N ASN A 53 -7.04 -37.86 -7.74
CA ASN A 53 -5.59 -38.05 -7.59
C ASN A 53 -4.84 -36.70 -7.57
N ARG A 54 -5.30 -35.71 -8.35
CA ARG A 54 -4.70 -34.38 -8.39
C ARG A 54 -4.85 -33.63 -7.05
N THR A 55 -5.99 -33.78 -6.39
CA THR A 55 -6.26 -33.12 -5.11
C THR A 55 -5.46 -33.79 -3.99
N ALA A 56 -5.30 -35.11 -4.03
CA ALA A 56 -4.38 -35.84 -3.15
C ALA A 56 -2.92 -35.37 -3.33
N ALA A 57 -2.47 -35.14 -4.58
CA ALA A 57 -1.13 -34.62 -4.85
C ALA A 57 -0.91 -33.20 -4.28
N TYR A 58 -1.89 -32.29 -4.40
CA TYR A 58 -1.79 -30.96 -3.77
C TYR A 58 -1.88 -31.01 -2.23
N ALA A 59 -2.64 -31.95 -1.68
CA ALA A 59 -2.66 -32.17 -0.24
C ALA A 59 -1.29 -32.62 0.26
N LEU A 60 -0.62 -33.53 -0.47
CA LEU A 60 0.75 -33.94 -0.19
C LEU A 60 1.73 -32.78 -0.31
N LEU A 61 1.55 -31.89 -1.29
CA LEU A 61 2.37 -30.67 -1.43
C LEU A 61 2.29 -29.77 -0.19
N ASN A 62 1.09 -29.60 0.38
CA ASN A 62 0.92 -28.83 1.61
C ASN A 62 1.62 -29.47 2.80
N GLN A 63 1.69 -30.80 2.85
CA GLN A 63 2.46 -31.52 3.85
C GLN A 63 3.97 -31.36 3.61
N LEU A 64 4.42 -31.48 2.36
CA LEU A 64 5.82 -31.28 1.97
C LEU A 64 6.29 -29.85 2.27
N LYS A 65 5.44 -28.83 2.11
CA LYS A 65 5.74 -27.44 2.50
C LYS A 65 6.06 -27.32 4.00
N LYS A 66 5.50 -28.20 4.85
CA LYS A 66 5.76 -28.22 6.30
C LYS A 66 7.00 -29.03 6.67
N SER A 67 7.18 -30.21 6.06
CA SER A 67 8.30 -31.11 6.37
C SER A 67 9.58 -30.81 5.59
N MET A 68 9.52 -29.97 4.55
CA MET A 68 10.55 -29.67 3.56
C MET A 68 10.97 -30.87 2.70
N THR A 69 11.08 -32.06 3.28
CA THR A 69 11.40 -33.31 2.61
C THR A 69 10.45 -34.42 3.06
N ILE A 70 10.24 -35.42 2.21
CA ILE A 70 9.52 -36.66 2.55
C ILE A 70 10.05 -37.82 1.70
N GLY A 71 10.12 -39.02 2.28
CA GLY A 71 10.43 -40.24 1.55
C GLY A 71 9.31 -40.63 0.59
N TRP A 72 9.62 -41.39 -0.45
CA TRP A 72 8.63 -41.88 -1.41
C TRP A 72 7.62 -42.82 -0.75
N GLU A 73 8.10 -43.72 0.10
CA GLU A 73 7.28 -44.67 0.85
C GLU A 73 6.36 -43.94 1.84
N ASP A 74 6.89 -42.97 2.59
CA ASP A 74 6.10 -42.15 3.53
C ASP A 74 5.04 -41.33 2.79
N ALA A 75 5.36 -40.78 1.62
CA ALA A 75 4.41 -40.05 0.79
C ALA A 75 3.29 -40.96 0.26
N PHE A 76 3.63 -42.19 -0.11
CA PHE A 76 2.67 -43.21 -0.54
C PHE A 76 1.68 -43.54 0.58
N PHE A 77 2.18 -43.84 1.78
CA PHE A 77 1.33 -44.15 2.94
C PHE A 77 0.48 -42.95 3.36
N TRP A 78 1.06 -41.74 3.32
CA TRP A 78 0.32 -40.53 3.66
C TRP A 78 -0.86 -40.28 2.73
N ILE A 79 -0.69 -40.52 1.42
CA ILE A 79 -1.79 -40.41 0.44
C ILE A 79 -2.85 -41.49 0.71
N GLN A 80 -2.42 -42.73 0.99
CA GLN A 80 -3.34 -43.84 1.29
C GLN A 80 -4.19 -43.56 2.53
N ASP A 81 -3.58 -43.03 3.61
CA ASP A 81 -4.27 -42.70 4.86
C ASP A 81 -5.19 -41.49 4.71
N THR A 82 -4.74 -40.47 3.97
CA THR A 82 -5.51 -39.23 3.78
C THR A 82 -6.66 -39.45 2.81
N SER A 83 -6.40 -40.10 1.68
CA SER A 83 -7.31 -40.25 0.54
C SER A 83 -7.36 -41.73 0.10
N PRO A 84 -8.08 -42.60 0.84
CA PRO A 84 -8.18 -44.03 0.52
C PRO A 84 -8.94 -44.35 -0.78
N GLY A 85 -9.54 -43.33 -1.42
CA GLY A 85 -10.29 -43.48 -2.67
C GLY A 85 -9.54 -43.09 -3.94
N SER A 86 -8.30 -42.58 -3.83
CA SER A 86 -7.43 -42.24 -4.96
C SER A 86 -6.36 -43.31 -5.15
N ASP A 87 -5.89 -43.53 -6.38
CA ASP A 87 -4.70 -44.35 -6.61
C ASP A 87 -3.45 -43.57 -6.18
N PRO A 88 -2.72 -44.02 -5.14
CA PRO A 88 -1.54 -43.33 -4.66
C PRO A 88 -0.43 -43.27 -5.72
N THR A 89 -0.35 -44.25 -6.62
CA THR A 89 0.72 -44.33 -7.63
C THR A 89 0.57 -43.22 -8.67
N GLU A 90 -0.63 -43.09 -9.24
CA GLU A 90 -0.97 -42.03 -10.18
C GLU A 90 -0.88 -40.63 -9.53
N ALA A 91 -1.28 -40.50 -8.26
CA ALA A 91 -1.14 -39.25 -7.52
C ALA A 91 0.33 -38.83 -7.37
N LEU A 92 1.24 -39.77 -7.13
CA LEU A 92 2.68 -39.51 -7.04
C LEU A 92 3.31 -39.18 -8.40
N GLU A 93 2.77 -39.70 -9.49
CA GLU A 93 3.20 -39.30 -10.84
C GLU A 93 2.83 -37.85 -11.14
N ILE A 94 1.59 -37.46 -10.82
CA ILE A 94 1.15 -36.06 -10.89
C ILE A 94 2.02 -35.20 -9.97
N PHE A 95 2.35 -35.68 -8.77
CA PHE A 95 3.20 -34.97 -7.82
C PHE A 95 4.59 -34.65 -8.36
N LYS A 96 5.21 -35.58 -9.13
CA LYS A 96 6.51 -35.36 -9.80
C LYS A 96 6.45 -34.27 -10.87
N THR A 97 5.28 -34.01 -11.46
CA THR A 97 5.13 -32.97 -12.50
C THR A 97 4.98 -31.56 -11.91
N LEU A 98 4.81 -31.42 -10.59
CA LEU A 98 4.61 -30.13 -9.95
C LEU A 98 5.92 -29.32 -9.92
N GLU A 99 5.84 -28.05 -10.29
CA GLU A 99 7.00 -27.14 -10.41
C GLU A 99 7.78 -26.92 -9.10
N ARG A 100 7.17 -27.22 -7.94
CA ARG A 100 7.73 -26.95 -6.60
C ARG A 100 8.28 -28.19 -5.91
N VAL A 101 8.36 -29.30 -6.63
CA VAL A 101 8.80 -30.59 -6.09
C VAL A 101 9.95 -31.12 -6.92
N GLU A 102 11.08 -31.37 -6.27
CA GLU A 102 12.19 -32.09 -6.87
C GLU A 102 12.19 -33.53 -6.35
N PHE A 103 12.25 -34.50 -7.26
CA PHE A 103 12.35 -35.91 -6.90
C PHE A 103 13.75 -36.45 -7.19
N ASN A 104 14.48 -36.80 -6.13
CA ASN A 104 15.77 -37.44 -6.26
C ASN A 104 15.58 -38.97 -6.41
N LYS A 105 15.87 -39.50 -7.60
CA LYS A 105 15.71 -40.92 -7.93
C LYS A 105 16.59 -41.87 -7.10
N ILE A 106 17.74 -41.38 -6.63
CA ILE A 106 18.72 -42.19 -5.89
C ILE A 106 18.23 -42.43 -4.47
N ASN A 107 17.86 -41.35 -3.79
CA ASN A 107 17.43 -41.41 -2.39
C ASN A 107 15.93 -41.71 -2.24
N ARG A 108 15.16 -41.67 -3.34
CA ARG A 108 13.70 -41.75 -3.35
C ARG A 108 13.06 -40.74 -2.39
N VAL A 109 13.58 -39.52 -2.40
CA VAL A 109 13.09 -38.42 -1.55
C VAL A 109 12.52 -37.34 -2.43
N PHE A 110 11.36 -36.82 -2.02
CA PHE A 110 10.81 -35.57 -2.54
C PHE A 110 11.31 -34.42 -1.68
N THR A 111 11.80 -33.37 -2.34
CA THR A 111 12.25 -32.13 -1.72
C THR A 111 11.38 -30.99 -2.20
N TYR A 112 10.88 -30.17 -1.27
CA TYR A 112 10.14 -28.96 -1.62
C TYR A 112 11.12 -27.84 -1.94
N ILE A 113 10.92 -27.20 -3.08
CA ILE A 113 11.64 -25.98 -3.43
C ILE A 113 10.76 -24.80 -3.02
N PRO A 114 11.17 -23.99 -2.02
CA PRO A 114 10.44 -22.77 -1.69
C PRO A 114 10.44 -21.82 -2.88
N GLU A 115 9.33 -21.13 -3.07
CA GLU A 115 9.14 -20.18 -4.17
C GLU A 115 10.11 -18.99 -4.10
N LEU A 116 10.55 -18.63 -2.90
CA LEU A 116 11.52 -17.58 -2.70
C LEU A 116 12.36 -17.91 -1.46
N THR A 117 13.68 -17.93 -1.63
CA THR A 117 14.63 -18.06 -0.53
C THR A 117 15.59 -16.88 -0.56
N LEU A 118 15.53 -16.02 0.46
CA LEU A 118 16.40 -14.85 0.60
C LEU A 118 17.32 -15.08 1.80
N ILE A 119 18.59 -15.40 1.54
CA ILE A 119 19.55 -15.73 2.59
C ILE A 119 20.50 -14.55 2.81
N THR A 120 20.99 -13.95 1.72
CA THR A 120 21.98 -12.87 1.81
C THR A 120 21.32 -11.49 1.88
N THR A 121 21.97 -10.55 2.57
CA THR A 121 21.50 -9.16 2.66
C THR A 121 21.36 -8.50 1.28
N ASN A 122 22.23 -8.87 0.33
CA ASN A 122 22.18 -8.36 -1.04
C ASN A 122 21.00 -8.91 -1.84
N GLU A 123 20.67 -10.20 -1.69
CA GLU A 123 19.45 -10.78 -2.27
C GLU A 123 18.21 -10.07 -1.72
N ILE A 124 18.14 -9.87 -0.40
CA ILE A 124 17.02 -9.15 0.24
C ILE A 124 16.90 -7.74 -0.33
N ARG A 125 18.01 -7.00 -0.41
CA ARG A 125 18.06 -5.64 -0.96
C ARG A 125 17.57 -5.60 -2.41
N ASN A 126 18.10 -6.49 -3.26
CA ASN A 126 17.74 -6.54 -4.68
C ASN A 126 16.27 -6.92 -4.87
N HIS A 127 15.78 -7.90 -4.11
CA HIS A 127 14.38 -8.30 -4.13
C HIS A 127 13.47 -7.12 -3.74
N ILE A 128 13.80 -6.39 -2.67
CA ILE A 128 13.04 -5.21 -2.25
C ILE A 128 13.07 -4.13 -3.33
N ARG A 129 14.24 -3.86 -3.92
CA ARG A 129 14.40 -2.86 -4.98
C ARG A 129 13.57 -3.18 -6.23
N ILE A 130 13.52 -4.44 -6.65
CA ILE A 130 12.81 -4.86 -7.88
C ILE A 130 11.29 -4.88 -7.64
N HIS A 131 10.84 -5.39 -6.49
CA HIS A 131 9.42 -5.64 -6.25
C HIS A 131 8.72 -4.51 -5.46
N SER A 132 9.45 -3.53 -4.91
CA SER A 132 8.87 -2.35 -4.28
C SER A 132 8.69 -1.21 -5.28
N THR A 133 7.46 -0.76 -5.44
CA THR A 133 7.13 0.50 -6.11
C THR A 133 6.85 1.59 -5.08
N PRO A 134 6.84 2.88 -5.46
CA PRO A 134 6.49 3.96 -4.53
C PRO A 134 5.08 3.83 -3.93
N THR A 135 4.16 3.19 -4.66
CA THR A 135 2.76 3.02 -4.23
C THR A 135 2.50 1.65 -3.60
N SER A 136 3.27 0.62 -3.97
CA SER A 136 3.11 -0.75 -3.47
C SER A 136 4.43 -1.28 -2.91
N GLY A 137 4.48 -1.44 -1.60
CA GLY A 137 5.59 -2.07 -0.89
C GLY A 137 5.39 -3.57 -0.72
N ILE A 138 6.40 -4.24 -0.19
CA ILE A 138 6.39 -5.69 0.02
C ILE A 138 5.92 -6.00 1.45
N PRO A 139 4.88 -6.83 1.62
CA PRO A 139 4.43 -7.20 2.95
C PRO A 139 5.47 -8.05 3.69
N ILE A 140 5.67 -7.80 4.98
CA ILE A 140 6.68 -8.49 5.78
C ILE A 140 6.33 -9.95 6.05
N LYS A 141 5.05 -10.31 5.92
CA LYS A 141 4.63 -11.71 5.99
C LYS A 141 5.27 -12.54 4.88
N THR A 142 5.28 -12.05 3.64
CA THR A 142 5.87 -12.78 2.51
C THR A 142 7.39 -12.83 2.65
N LEU A 143 8.02 -11.74 3.09
CA LEU A 143 9.46 -11.73 3.36
C LEU A 143 9.83 -12.70 4.50
N ARG A 144 9.03 -12.80 5.55
CA ARG A 144 9.26 -13.74 6.66
C ARG A 144 9.18 -15.19 6.19
N GLU A 145 8.27 -15.51 5.28
CA GLU A 145 8.18 -16.84 4.67
C GLU A 145 9.38 -17.14 3.76
N ALA A 146 9.94 -16.12 3.11
CA ALA A 146 11.08 -16.24 2.21
C ALA A 146 12.45 -16.22 2.91
N MET A 147 12.54 -15.71 4.14
CA MET A 147 13.80 -15.55 4.88
C MET A 147 13.91 -16.59 6.01
N PRO A 148 14.69 -17.67 5.83
CA PRO A 148 14.84 -18.71 6.85
C PRO A 148 15.59 -18.21 8.10
N ASN A 149 16.47 -17.21 7.94
CA ASN A 149 17.29 -16.65 9.02
C ASN A 149 16.56 -15.57 9.85
N GLY A 150 15.27 -15.35 9.58
CA GLY A 150 14.47 -14.32 10.24
C GLY A 150 14.56 -12.94 9.60
N ILE A 151 13.98 -11.95 10.28
CA ILE A 151 13.77 -10.59 9.73
C ILE A 151 14.70 -9.54 10.36
N GLU A 152 15.66 -9.94 11.18
CA GLU A 152 16.64 -9.02 11.78
C GLU A 152 17.47 -8.23 10.75
N PRO A 153 17.90 -8.80 9.60
CA PRO A 153 18.65 -8.06 8.59
C PRO A 153 17.92 -6.83 8.02
N LEU A 154 16.59 -6.79 8.10
CA LEU A 154 15.81 -5.61 7.68
C LEU A 154 16.08 -4.41 8.60
N LYS A 155 16.34 -4.65 9.89
CA LYS A 155 16.66 -3.58 10.84
C LYS A 155 17.95 -2.86 10.45
N ASP A 156 18.95 -3.63 10.04
CA ASP A 156 20.24 -3.10 9.61
C ASP A 156 20.12 -2.33 8.29
N LEU A 157 19.29 -2.83 7.36
CA LEU A 157 18.98 -2.14 6.11
C LEU A 157 18.20 -0.83 6.33
N GLU A 158 17.27 -0.82 7.30
CA GLU A 158 16.53 0.40 7.69
C GLU A 158 17.48 1.41 8.34
N ALA A 159 18.38 0.97 9.22
CA ALA A 159 19.36 1.83 9.86
C ALA A 159 20.33 2.50 8.87
N ARG A 160 20.68 1.79 7.78
CA ARG A 160 21.45 2.36 6.66
C ARG A 160 20.63 3.34 5.81
N GLY A 161 19.30 3.27 5.89
CA GLY A 161 18.37 4.04 5.08
C GLY A 161 18.28 3.54 3.63
N ASP A 162 18.60 2.27 3.38
CA ASP A 162 18.37 1.65 2.06
C ASP A 162 16.88 1.29 1.88
N ILE A 163 16.20 0.98 2.99
CA ILE A 163 14.79 0.59 3.01
C ILE A 163 14.01 1.40 4.04
N LEU A 164 12.70 1.49 3.83
CA LEU A 164 11.75 2.14 4.71
C LEU A 164 10.76 1.09 5.24
N ILE A 165 10.59 1.00 6.56
CA ILE A 165 9.67 0.05 7.17
C ILE A 165 8.42 0.76 7.67
N MET A 166 7.27 0.40 7.09
CA MET A 166 5.96 0.82 7.58
C MET A 166 5.55 -0.05 8.76
N ARG A 167 5.31 0.60 9.91
CA ARG A 167 4.87 -0.05 11.15
C ARG A 167 3.37 0.17 11.36
N GLY A 168 2.67 -0.89 11.76
CA GLY A 168 1.24 -0.86 12.06
C GLY A 168 0.95 -0.50 13.53
N LEU A 169 -0.25 0.01 13.75
CA LEU A 169 -0.84 0.26 15.07
C LEU A 169 -1.44 -1.03 15.63
N THR A 170 -0.58 -1.98 16.03
CA THR A 170 -1.02 -3.28 16.57
C THR A 170 -0.73 -3.42 18.06
N GLY A 171 -1.58 -4.18 18.76
CA GLY A 171 -1.42 -4.46 20.19
C GLY A 171 -1.59 -3.19 21.03
N ALA A 172 -0.57 -2.88 21.83
CA ALA A 172 -0.51 -1.70 22.69
C ALA A 172 -0.65 -0.35 21.96
N TRP A 173 -0.65 -0.34 20.63
CA TRP A 173 -0.75 0.86 19.79
C TRP A 173 -2.09 1.01 19.08
N LYS A 174 -3.02 0.06 19.25
CA LYS A 174 -4.27 0.02 18.46
C LYS A 174 -5.27 1.10 18.89
N ASP A 175 -5.48 1.23 20.19
CA ASP A 175 -6.54 2.08 20.76
C ASP A 175 -5.98 3.36 21.42
N ILE A 176 -4.66 3.51 21.41
CA ILE A 176 -3.95 4.63 22.04
C ILE A 176 -3.67 5.68 20.96
N PRO A 177 -3.98 6.96 21.19
CA PRO A 177 -3.56 8.01 20.28
C PRO A 177 -2.04 7.97 20.13
N LEU A 178 -1.56 8.18 18.90
CA LEU A 178 -0.14 8.28 18.65
C LEU A 178 0.45 9.38 19.54
N PRO A 179 1.49 9.09 20.33
CA PRO A 179 2.16 10.11 21.10
C PRO A 179 2.82 11.08 20.12
N ARG A 180 3.02 12.32 20.58
CA ARG A 180 3.83 13.27 19.81
C ARG A 180 5.22 12.70 19.60
N LEU A 181 5.85 13.13 18.51
CA LEU A 181 7.17 12.64 18.15
C LEU A 181 8.18 12.95 19.28
N GLY A 182 9.02 11.97 19.62
CA GLY A 182 9.95 12.06 20.76
C GLY A 182 9.34 11.88 22.14
N ARG A 183 8.03 11.67 22.25
CA ARG A 183 7.36 11.40 23.52
C ARG A 183 6.91 9.95 23.60
N LYS A 184 6.99 9.41 24.82
CA LYS A 184 6.51 8.07 25.14
C LYS A 184 4.98 8.08 25.25
N ASN A 185 4.35 6.98 24.86
CA ASN A 185 2.94 6.75 25.10
C ASN A 185 2.65 6.48 26.59
N VAL A 186 1.39 6.27 26.94
CA VAL A 186 0.96 5.91 28.31
C VAL A 186 1.61 4.62 28.83
N ASN A 187 2.12 3.76 27.95
CA ASN A 187 2.81 2.52 28.28
C ASN A 187 4.35 2.70 28.34
N GLY A 188 4.85 3.92 28.25
CA GLY A 188 6.29 4.22 28.29
C GLY A 188 7.05 3.86 27.01
N GLN A 189 6.36 3.57 25.90
CA GLN A 189 6.97 3.16 24.63
C GLN A 189 7.02 4.32 23.62
N GLU A 190 8.09 4.38 22.84
CA GLU A 190 8.26 5.33 21.74
C GLU A 190 7.65 4.83 20.42
N VAL A 191 7.32 5.74 19.51
CA VAL A 191 6.68 5.40 18.21
C VAL A 191 7.49 4.37 17.41
N MET A 192 8.82 4.43 17.48
CA MET A 192 9.75 3.54 16.77
C MET A 192 10.00 2.21 17.51
N GLU A 193 9.58 2.12 18.78
CA GLU A 193 9.79 0.95 19.63
C GLU A 193 8.74 -0.14 19.37
N GLY A 194 8.96 -1.38 19.84
CA GLY A 194 7.97 -2.47 19.68
C GLY A 194 8.30 -3.53 18.65
N GLY A 195 9.59 -3.64 18.29
CA GLY A 195 10.15 -4.81 17.60
C GLY A 195 9.50 -5.15 16.26
N SER A 196 9.81 -6.36 15.80
CA SER A 196 9.48 -6.81 14.45
C SER A 196 8.02 -7.23 14.24
N GLY A 197 7.24 -7.36 15.32
CA GLY A 197 5.81 -7.69 15.29
C GLY A 197 4.92 -6.55 14.77
N ARG A 198 5.38 -5.29 14.92
CA ARG A 198 4.68 -4.12 14.40
C ARG A 198 4.93 -3.89 12.92
N TRP A 199 5.98 -4.47 12.36
CA TRP A 199 6.33 -4.20 10.97
C TRP A 199 5.31 -4.83 10.02
N LYS A 200 4.84 -4.06 9.03
CA LYS A 200 3.81 -4.48 8.08
C LYS A 200 4.34 -4.58 6.66
N THR A 201 4.95 -3.51 6.17
CA THR A 201 5.34 -3.38 4.77
C THR A 201 6.70 -2.74 4.68
N VAL A 202 7.53 -3.23 3.75
CA VAL A 202 8.85 -2.68 3.44
C VAL A 202 8.79 -1.98 2.09
N PHE A 203 9.42 -0.82 2.01
CA PHE A 203 9.56 -0.05 0.79
C PHE A 203 11.03 0.18 0.49
N TRP A 204 11.35 0.25 -0.80
CA TRP A 204 12.63 0.71 -1.27
C TRP A 204 12.71 2.24 -1.22
N ASP A 205 13.82 2.79 -0.72
CA ASP A 205 14.05 4.23 -0.75
C ASP A 205 14.60 4.68 -2.11
N HIS A 206 13.68 4.90 -3.05
CA HIS A 206 13.98 5.40 -4.40
C HIS A 206 14.66 6.79 -4.38
N LEU A 207 14.37 7.62 -3.38
CA LEU A 207 14.97 8.97 -3.29
C LEU A 207 16.43 8.89 -2.87
N ARG A 208 16.74 7.95 -1.96
CA ARG A 208 18.11 7.67 -1.54
C ARG A 208 18.94 7.14 -2.68
N GLU A 209 18.40 6.18 -3.43
CA GLU A 209 19.09 5.62 -4.59
C GLU A 209 19.37 6.68 -5.66
N ALA A 210 18.41 7.56 -5.93
CA ALA A 210 18.59 8.65 -6.89
C ALA A 210 19.57 9.76 -6.42
N GLY A 211 20.17 9.63 -5.24
CA GLY A 211 21.05 10.64 -4.64
C GLY A 211 20.32 11.94 -4.27
N ARG A 212 18.99 11.93 -4.26
CA ARG A 212 18.15 13.09 -3.93
C ARG A 212 17.74 13.14 -2.46
N ALA A 213 17.91 12.05 -1.73
CA ALA A 213 17.66 12.05 -0.29
C ALA A 213 18.73 12.86 0.44
N GLY A 214 18.27 13.79 1.27
CA GLY A 214 19.12 14.50 2.22
C GLY A 214 19.71 13.56 3.29
N LYS A 215 20.63 14.11 4.11
CA LYS A 215 21.08 13.42 5.32
C LYS A 215 19.90 13.28 6.29
N ARG A 216 19.94 12.25 7.14
CA ARG A 216 18.98 12.12 8.25
C ARG A 216 19.17 13.34 9.16
N VAL A 217 18.07 14.03 9.46
CA VAL A 217 18.04 15.15 10.39
C VAL A 217 18.00 14.61 11.82
N ASP A 218 18.57 15.34 12.76
CA ASP A 218 18.60 14.94 14.17
C ASP A 218 17.19 14.84 14.74
N ASP A 219 16.98 13.81 15.57
CA ASP A 219 15.66 13.50 16.12
C ASP A 219 15.08 14.66 16.94
N GLU A 220 15.91 15.36 17.73
CA GLU A 220 15.50 16.54 18.50
C GLU A 220 14.99 17.69 17.61
N PHE A 221 15.59 17.88 16.44
CA PHE A 221 15.13 18.88 15.48
C PHE A 221 13.78 18.47 14.89
N ILE A 222 13.60 17.19 14.53
CA ILE A 222 12.32 16.71 14.00
C ILE A 222 11.22 16.86 15.07
N TYR A 223 11.53 16.60 16.34
CA TYR A 223 10.59 16.72 17.45
C TYR A 223 10.17 18.17 17.69
N SER A 224 11.16 19.09 17.74
CA SER A 224 10.88 20.51 17.92
C SER A 224 10.12 21.11 16.73
N TRP A 225 10.42 20.67 15.50
CA TRP A 225 9.69 21.07 14.31
C TRP A 225 8.23 20.60 14.33
N ALA A 226 7.97 19.37 14.76
CA ALA A 226 6.62 18.81 14.84
C ALA A 226 5.78 19.41 15.98
N ASP A 227 6.42 19.89 17.05
CA ASP A 227 5.76 20.52 18.19
C ASP A 227 5.31 21.97 17.91
N VAL A 228 5.73 22.60 16.81
CA VAL A 228 5.30 23.97 16.41
C VAL A 228 3.80 23.95 16.06
N PRO A 229 2.94 24.59 16.87
CA PRO A 229 1.51 24.67 16.57
C PRO A 229 1.29 25.73 15.49
N ILE A 230 0.69 25.32 14.36
CA ILE A 230 0.17 26.22 13.34
C ILE A 230 -1.33 26.05 13.34
N ALA A 231 -2.07 27.07 13.76
CA ALA A 231 -3.53 27.04 13.65
C ALA A 231 -3.94 27.27 12.19
N GLU A 232 -5.05 26.67 11.75
CA GLU A 232 -5.59 26.93 10.40
C GLU A 232 -5.93 28.41 10.17
N THR A 233 -6.16 29.16 11.24
CA THR A 233 -6.44 30.61 11.23
C THR A 233 -5.18 31.47 11.16
N ASP A 234 -4.00 30.89 11.34
CA ASP A 234 -2.76 31.66 11.37
C ASP A 234 -2.35 32.07 9.96
N ASP A 235 -2.39 33.38 9.71
CA ASP A 235 -1.87 33.96 8.47
C ASP A 235 -0.34 34.00 8.55
N VAL A 236 0.30 32.93 8.08
CA VAL A 236 1.76 32.76 8.06
C VAL A 236 2.46 33.97 7.43
N THR A 237 1.81 34.65 6.47
CA THR A 237 2.41 35.83 5.83
C THR A 237 2.47 37.04 6.77
N LYS A 238 1.46 37.23 7.62
CA LYS A 238 1.47 38.26 8.66
C LYS A 238 2.44 37.91 9.78
N LEU A 239 2.45 36.67 10.24
CA LEU A 239 3.39 36.21 11.26
C LEU A 239 4.85 36.40 10.83
N LEU A 240 5.16 36.12 9.56
CA LEU A 240 6.49 36.40 9.00
C LEU A 240 6.77 37.91 8.95
N ALA A 241 5.82 38.73 8.48
CA ALA A 241 5.98 40.17 8.37
C ALA A 241 6.17 40.84 9.74
N ASP A 242 5.46 40.39 10.77
CA ASP A 242 5.59 40.86 12.15
C ASP A 242 6.99 40.56 12.71
N GLN A 243 7.60 39.45 12.30
CA GLN A 243 8.98 39.08 12.62
C GLN A 243 10.01 39.67 11.64
N GLY A 244 9.59 40.52 10.70
CA GLY A 244 10.46 41.18 9.72
C GLY A 244 10.95 40.26 8.59
N PHE A 245 10.42 39.04 8.47
CA PHE A 245 10.71 38.13 7.37
C PHE A 245 9.68 38.30 6.25
N SER A 246 10.15 38.36 4.99
CA SER A 246 9.27 38.33 3.83
C SER A 246 9.31 36.92 3.24
N ALA A 247 8.15 36.36 2.84
CA ALA A 247 8.03 35.01 2.27
C ALA A 247 8.91 34.74 1.03
N SER A 248 9.53 35.77 0.45
CA SER A 248 10.36 35.70 -0.75
C SER A 248 11.87 35.86 -0.52
N SER A 249 12.37 35.89 0.72
CA SER A 249 13.80 36.15 0.98
C SER A 249 14.76 35.00 0.60
N ALA A 250 14.27 33.84 0.18
CA ALA A 250 15.11 32.70 -0.25
C ALA A 250 15.51 32.72 -1.74
N ILE A 251 14.98 33.65 -2.54
CA ILE A 251 15.41 33.84 -3.94
C ILE A 251 15.73 35.33 -4.08
N PRO A 252 16.97 35.72 -4.43
CA PRO A 252 17.25 37.13 -4.72
C PRO A 252 16.39 37.54 -5.91
N ILE A 253 15.34 38.31 -5.64
CA ILE A 253 14.56 38.99 -6.67
C ILE A 253 15.53 39.91 -7.38
N ALA A 254 15.77 39.67 -8.67
CA ALA A 254 16.50 40.60 -9.52
C ALA A 254 15.91 42.01 -9.31
N PRO A 255 16.74 43.04 -9.07
CA PRO A 255 16.25 44.34 -8.64
C PRO A 255 15.24 44.86 -9.66
N LYS A 256 14.00 45.08 -9.20
CA LYS A 256 12.99 45.77 -10.01
C LYS A 256 13.55 47.16 -10.31
N ALA A 257 13.79 47.42 -11.60
CA ALA A 257 14.17 48.74 -12.07
C ALA A 257 13.18 49.75 -11.50
N ILE A 258 13.72 50.76 -10.82
CA ILE A 258 12.95 51.89 -10.28
C ILE A 258 12.27 52.55 -11.47
N VAL A 259 10.96 52.32 -11.61
CA VAL A 259 10.14 53.11 -12.51
C VAL A 259 9.94 54.44 -11.81
N THR A 260 10.78 55.42 -12.14
CA THR A 260 10.53 56.81 -11.77
C THR A 260 9.15 57.19 -12.28
N ALA A 261 8.35 57.78 -11.39
CA ALA A 261 6.97 58.15 -11.65
C ALA A 261 6.87 58.97 -12.95
N ALA A 262 6.28 58.36 -13.98
CA ALA A 262 6.01 59.03 -15.24
C ALA A 262 4.95 60.11 -15.00
N SER A 263 5.35 61.35 -15.21
CA SER A 263 4.45 62.51 -15.29
C SER A 263 3.28 62.22 -16.25
N LYS A 264 2.07 62.63 -15.86
CA LYS A 264 0.82 62.46 -16.62
C LYS A 264 0.99 62.94 -18.07
N LYS A 265 1.20 62.03 -19.03
CA LYS A 265 1.27 62.36 -20.45
C LYS A 265 -0.13 62.34 -21.07
N LYS A 266 -0.57 63.51 -21.53
CA LYS A 266 -1.78 63.75 -22.34
C LYS A 266 -1.88 62.75 -23.50
N LYS A 267 -3.07 62.17 -23.67
CA LYS A 267 -3.46 61.25 -24.75
C LYS A 267 -3.21 61.92 -26.12
N LYS A 268 -2.17 61.50 -26.86
CA LYS A 268 -1.90 61.98 -28.23
C LYS A 268 -2.87 61.28 -29.20
N ARG A 269 -3.74 62.06 -29.84
CA ARG A 269 -4.56 61.62 -30.99
C ARG A 269 -3.63 61.27 -32.15
N THR A 270 -3.82 60.09 -32.72
CA THR A 270 -3.15 59.58 -33.91
C THR A 270 -3.41 60.51 -35.10
N ARG A 271 -2.39 61.25 -35.52
CA ARG A 271 -2.38 61.92 -36.83
C ARG A 271 -1.84 60.94 -37.85
N ALA A 272 -2.54 60.81 -38.98
CA ALA A 272 -2.12 60.00 -40.12
C ALA A 272 -0.72 60.43 -40.55
N LEU A 273 0.24 59.51 -40.47
CA LEU A 273 1.62 59.72 -40.91
C LEU A 273 1.63 59.74 -42.44
N LYS A 274 1.94 60.90 -43.01
CA LYS A 274 2.15 61.10 -44.44
C LYS A 274 3.50 60.47 -44.80
N ILE A 275 3.47 59.28 -45.37
CA ILE A 275 4.66 58.58 -45.85
C ILE A 275 5.12 59.29 -47.12
N THR A 276 6.29 59.95 -47.07
CA THR A 276 6.94 60.51 -48.26
C THR A 276 8.01 59.54 -48.73
N ASN A 277 7.79 58.87 -49.87
CA ASN A 277 8.77 57.99 -50.51
C ASN A 277 9.89 58.80 -51.17
N THR A 278 10.85 59.28 -50.38
CA THR A 278 11.99 60.09 -50.86
C THR A 278 13.04 59.29 -51.64
N HIS A 279 13.05 57.95 -51.51
CA HIS A 279 14.04 57.08 -52.14
C HIS A 279 13.66 56.51 -53.52
N MET A 280 12.46 56.84 -54.05
CA MET A 280 12.02 56.37 -55.38
C MET A 280 12.33 57.37 -56.50
N LYS A 281 12.70 58.61 -56.15
CA LYS A 281 13.15 59.64 -57.11
C LYS A 281 14.50 59.30 -57.74
N GLU A 282 15.38 58.62 -57.00
CA GLU A 282 16.68 58.15 -57.49
C GLU A 282 16.57 56.96 -58.45
N GLN A 283 15.44 56.24 -58.44
CA GLN A 283 15.17 55.12 -59.36
C GLN A 283 14.38 55.55 -60.61
N GLY A 284 14.27 56.86 -60.88
CA GLY A 284 13.68 57.40 -62.12
C GLY A 284 12.15 57.32 -62.21
N ILE A 285 11.47 56.97 -61.12
CA ILE A 285 10.00 56.86 -61.06
C ILE A 285 9.46 58.04 -60.24
N ASP A 286 8.97 59.07 -60.95
CA ASP A 286 8.37 60.26 -60.36
C ASP A 286 6.84 60.14 -60.31
N PHE A 287 6.29 59.99 -59.11
CA PHE A 287 4.85 59.88 -58.86
C PHE A 287 4.15 61.24 -58.66
N SER A 288 4.79 62.36 -58.99
CA SER A 288 4.12 63.68 -58.95
C SER A 288 3.18 63.94 -60.14
N LYS A 289 3.18 63.07 -61.16
CA LYS A 289 2.25 63.09 -62.28
C LYS A 289 1.59 61.73 -62.44
N ASP A 290 0.26 61.69 -62.51
CA ASP A 290 -0.47 60.47 -62.78
C ASP A 290 -0.16 59.95 -64.19
N TYR A 291 0.03 58.64 -64.30
CA TYR A 291 0.25 57.94 -65.56
C TYR A 291 -1.04 57.96 -66.39
N VAL A 292 -1.05 58.68 -67.51
CA VAL A 292 -2.11 58.62 -68.52
C VAL A 292 -1.77 57.51 -69.52
N LYS A 293 -2.61 56.47 -69.57
CA LYS A 293 -2.48 55.41 -70.56
C LYS A 293 -2.68 55.99 -71.98
N PRO A 294 -1.81 55.69 -72.96
CA PRO A 294 -2.09 56.05 -74.35
C PRO A 294 -3.32 55.26 -74.86
N VAL A 295 -4.13 55.94 -75.68
CA VAL A 295 -5.30 55.40 -76.39
C VAL A 295 -4.90 54.24 -77.29
#